data_AF-A0A3D3R388-F1
#
_entry.id   AF-A0A3D3R388-F1
#
_cell.length_a   1.000
_cell.length_b   1.000
_cell.length_c   1.000
_cell.angle_alpha   90.00
_cell.angle_beta   90.00
_cell.angle_gamma   90.00
#
_symmetry.space_group_name_H-M   'P 1'
#
loop_
_entity.id
_entity.type
_entity.pdbx_description
1 polymer ?
#
loop_
_entity_poly.entity_id
_entity_poly.type
_entity_poly.pdbx_seq_one_letter_code
_entity_poly.pdbx_strand_id
1 'polypeptide(L)'
;MNAPNPSVLRFTPYAWAKLLFLRDLGGSEVGGFGISAPDQLLLIEDIRLVKQQCTVVSVKFDDASVADLFDEQVDQGRRPEEFSRIWIHTHPGSSAEPSHVDEATFDQSFGVSDWALMFILSKTGTTYARLRFHVGPGGESELPVEIDYGTSFPAANKSAWEQEYQEMVTIAHGGPGFGIPRGSDFHLYDLNDYFEDGAFFPELEGDLICESLNSGECINDDFNNDEEDEL
;
A
#
# COMPACT_ATOMS: atom_id res chain seq x y z
N MET A 1 29.75 4.58 -12.41
CA MET A 1 28.60 4.98 -11.58
C MET A 1 27.63 3.82 -11.63
N ASN A 2 27.49 3.06 -10.55
CA ASN A 2 26.44 2.04 -10.48
C ASN A 2 25.11 2.79 -10.44
N ALA A 3 24.15 2.40 -11.26
CA ALA A 3 22.80 2.92 -11.14
C ALA A 3 22.31 2.64 -9.71
N PRO A 4 21.58 3.55 -9.05
CA PRO A 4 20.91 3.24 -7.80
C PRO A 4 20.07 1.98 -8.02
N ASN A 5 20.12 1.04 -7.07
CA ASN A 5 19.24 -0.13 -7.12
C ASN A 5 17.79 0.37 -7.22
N PRO A 6 16.98 -0.15 -8.15
CA PRO A 6 15.59 0.28 -8.24
C PRO A 6 14.90 -0.01 -6.91
N SER A 7 14.13 0.95 -6.39
CA SER A 7 13.30 0.75 -5.22
C SER A 7 12.37 -0.45 -5.46
N VAL A 8 12.26 -1.35 -4.48
CA VAL A 8 11.46 -2.57 -4.56
C VAL A 8 10.36 -2.50 -3.51
N LEU A 9 9.12 -2.80 -3.90
CA LEU A 9 8.03 -3.01 -2.94
C LEU A 9 8.14 -4.44 -2.40
N ARG A 10 8.36 -4.57 -1.09
CA ARG A 10 8.51 -5.85 -0.40
C ARG A 10 7.30 -6.12 0.47
N PHE A 11 6.86 -7.37 0.50
CA PHE A 11 5.87 -7.87 1.46
C PHE A 11 6.52 -8.86 2.40
N THR A 12 6.21 -8.78 3.69
CA THR A 12 6.49 -9.92 4.58
C THR A 12 5.67 -11.14 4.14
N PRO A 13 6.12 -12.37 4.43
CA PRO A 13 5.37 -13.58 4.13
C PRO A 13 3.98 -13.59 4.79
N TYR A 14 3.84 -12.94 5.95
CA TYR A 14 2.55 -12.78 6.61
C TYR A 14 1.61 -11.88 5.80
N ALA A 15 2.04 -10.66 5.44
CA ALA A 15 1.24 -9.74 4.63
C ALA A 15 0.86 -10.36 3.28
N TRP A 16 1.81 -11.02 2.61
CA TRP A 16 1.57 -11.70 1.34
C TRP A 16 0.56 -12.84 1.47
N ALA A 17 0.70 -13.67 2.50
CA ALA A 17 -0.24 -14.78 2.76
C ALA A 17 -1.65 -14.27 3.09
N LYS A 18 -1.76 -13.20 3.88
CA LYS A 18 -3.04 -12.54 4.18
C LYS A 18 -3.68 -12.03 2.89
N LEU A 19 -2.92 -11.34 2.03
CA LEU A 19 -3.43 -10.81 0.77
C LEU A 19 -3.98 -11.90 -0.16
N LEU A 20 -3.21 -12.99 -0.35
CA LEU A 20 -3.65 -14.14 -1.13
C LEU A 20 -4.93 -14.75 -0.56
N PHE A 21 -5.00 -14.87 0.77
CA PHE A 21 -6.19 -15.39 1.44
C PHE A 21 -7.41 -14.51 1.19
N LEU A 22 -7.29 -13.19 1.36
CA LEU A 22 -8.38 -12.24 1.14
C LEU A 22 -8.85 -12.22 -0.32
N ARG A 23 -7.91 -12.25 -1.27
CA ARG A 23 -8.20 -12.35 -2.70
C ARG A 23 -9.03 -13.59 -3.05
N ASP A 24 -8.69 -14.73 -2.45
CA ASP A 24 -9.28 -16.03 -2.81
C ASP A 24 -10.56 -16.34 -2.02
N LEU A 25 -10.90 -15.54 -1.00
CA LEU A 25 -12.07 -15.75 -0.15
C LEU A 25 -13.40 -15.42 -0.85
N GLY A 26 -13.37 -14.52 -1.85
CA GLY A 26 -14.55 -14.03 -2.57
C GLY A 26 -14.37 -13.94 -4.08
N GLY A 27 -15.43 -13.51 -4.77
CA GLY A 27 -15.43 -13.28 -6.23
C GLY A 27 -15.36 -11.81 -6.62
N SER A 28 -15.24 -10.90 -5.66
CA SER A 28 -15.15 -9.45 -5.87
C SER A 28 -13.71 -8.96 -5.78
N GLU A 29 -13.52 -7.68 -6.04
CA GLU A 29 -12.35 -6.97 -5.55
C GLU A 29 -12.40 -6.85 -4.02
N VAL A 30 -11.22 -6.65 -3.44
CA VAL A 30 -11.01 -6.35 -2.01
C VAL A 30 -9.92 -5.29 -1.95
N GLY A 31 -10.16 -4.19 -1.24
CA GLY A 31 -9.20 -3.12 -1.02
C GLY A 31 -8.81 -2.98 0.44
N GLY A 32 -7.63 -2.44 0.71
CA GLY A 32 -7.15 -2.14 2.05
C GLY A 32 -5.90 -1.27 2.04
N PHE A 33 -5.39 -1.01 3.24
CA PHE A 33 -4.20 -0.21 3.46
C PHE A 33 -3.02 -1.11 3.82
N GLY A 34 -1.88 -0.90 3.17
CA GLY A 34 -0.62 -1.52 3.55
C GLY A 34 -0.05 -0.84 4.79
N ILE A 35 0.29 -1.64 5.80
CA ILE A 35 1.00 -1.18 7.00
C ILE A 35 2.48 -1.50 6.79
N SER A 36 3.32 -0.47 6.72
CA SER A 36 4.75 -0.62 6.50
C SER A 36 5.51 -0.77 7.82
N ALA A 37 6.76 -1.24 7.71
CA ALA A 37 7.73 -1.11 8.78
C ALA A 37 8.10 0.38 8.98
N PRO A 38 8.36 0.85 10.22
CA PRO A 38 8.61 2.26 10.52
C PRO A 38 9.75 2.91 9.72
N ASP A 39 10.86 2.19 9.54
CA ASP A 39 12.05 2.73 8.86
C ASP A 39 12.19 2.21 7.42
N GLN A 40 11.23 1.41 6.95
CA GLN A 40 11.23 0.82 5.62
C GLN A 40 9.82 0.91 5.02
N LEU A 41 9.46 2.10 4.53
CA LEU A 41 8.11 2.40 4.03
C LEU A 41 7.66 1.52 2.84
N LEU A 42 8.61 0.91 2.13
CA LEU A 42 8.34 -0.05 1.05
C LEU A 42 8.37 -1.52 1.52
N LEU A 43 8.44 -1.79 2.83
CA LEU A 43 8.30 -3.13 3.40
C LEU A 43 6.95 -3.24 4.11
N ILE A 44 6.01 -3.98 3.53
CA ILE A 44 4.65 -4.17 4.04
C ILE A 44 4.60 -5.33 5.04
N GLU A 45 4.26 -5.02 6.29
CA GLU A 45 4.18 -5.99 7.39
C GLU A 45 2.76 -6.56 7.58
N ASP A 46 1.73 -5.77 7.30
CA ASP A 46 0.32 -6.20 7.36
C ASP A 46 -0.54 -5.41 6.35
N ILE A 47 -1.76 -5.87 6.14
CA ILE A 47 -2.76 -5.22 5.28
C ILE A 47 -4.03 -5.07 6.11
N ARG A 48 -4.53 -3.86 6.29
CA ARG A 48 -5.77 -3.60 7.05
C ARG A 48 -6.94 -3.33 6.12
N LEU A 49 -8.02 -4.08 6.32
CA LEU A 49 -9.29 -3.78 5.68
C LEU A 49 -10.04 -2.70 6.46
N VAL A 50 -10.79 -1.90 5.73
CA VAL A 50 -11.84 -1.02 6.25
C VAL A 50 -13.17 -1.47 5.68
N LYS A 51 -14.27 -1.08 6.31
CA LYS A 51 -15.61 -1.33 5.77
C LYS A 51 -15.68 -0.83 4.33
N GLN A 52 -16.19 -1.68 3.46
CA GLN A 52 -16.16 -1.44 2.03
C GLN A 52 -17.29 -2.14 1.31
N GLN A 53 -17.74 -1.51 0.23
CA GLN A 53 -18.67 -2.08 -0.71
C GLN A 53 -17.91 -2.49 -1.98
N CYS A 54 -17.92 -3.78 -2.29
CA CYS A 54 -17.17 -4.34 -3.40
C CYS A 54 -18.09 -4.82 -4.53
N THR A 55 -17.61 -4.62 -5.75
CA THR A 55 -18.12 -5.28 -6.96
C THR A 55 -17.00 -6.13 -7.57
N VAL A 56 -17.26 -6.71 -8.75
CA VAL A 56 -16.24 -7.43 -9.52
C VAL A 56 -15.18 -6.51 -10.17
N VAL A 57 -15.38 -5.20 -10.14
CA VAL A 57 -14.55 -4.20 -10.86
C VAL A 57 -14.38 -2.88 -10.09
N SER A 58 -14.76 -2.84 -8.80
CA SER A 58 -14.59 -1.64 -7.99
C SER A 58 -14.64 -1.94 -6.50
N VAL A 59 -13.91 -1.16 -5.71
CA VAL A 59 -14.02 -1.06 -4.26
C VAL A 59 -14.42 0.36 -3.88
N LYS A 60 -15.33 0.50 -2.91
CA LYS A 60 -15.65 1.78 -2.27
C LYS A 60 -15.49 1.65 -0.76
N PHE A 61 -14.61 2.44 -0.17
CA PHE A 61 -14.43 2.50 1.28
C PHE A 61 -15.53 3.31 1.97
N ASP A 62 -15.81 2.95 3.22
CA ASP A 62 -16.65 3.69 4.16
C ASP A 62 -15.78 4.69 4.94
N ASP A 63 -16.08 5.98 4.81
CA ASP A 63 -15.24 7.06 5.33
C ASP A 63 -15.07 6.99 6.86
N ALA A 64 -16.14 6.63 7.58
CA ALA A 64 -16.08 6.47 9.03
C ALA A 64 -15.12 5.33 9.42
N SER A 65 -15.17 4.21 8.70
CA SER A 65 -14.23 3.11 8.93
C SER A 65 -12.79 3.45 8.55
N VAL A 66 -12.55 4.36 7.60
CA VAL A 66 -11.21 4.88 7.30
C VAL A 66 -10.71 5.75 8.44
N ALA A 67 -11.55 6.66 8.95
CA ALA A 67 -11.23 7.49 10.10
C ALA A 67 -10.90 6.66 11.35
N ASP A 68 -11.72 5.65 11.64
CA ASP A 68 -11.50 4.71 12.74
C ASP A 68 -10.13 4.01 12.61
N LEU A 69 -9.74 3.59 11.39
CA LEU A 69 -8.42 3.01 11.15
C LEU A 69 -7.30 4.02 11.46
N PHE A 70 -7.45 5.27 11.03
CA PHE A 70 -6.42 6.30 11.24
C PHE A 70 -6.21 6.56 12.73
N ASP A 71 -7.30 6.75 13.49
CA ASP A 71 -7.25 6.92 14.94
C ASP A 71 -6.59 5.70 15.61
N GLU A 72 -6.99 4.49 15.24
CA GLU A 72 -6.39 3.25 15.76
C GLU A 72 -4.88 3.17 15.50
N GLN A 73 -4.40 3.57 14.32
CA GLN A 73 -2.97 3.51 13.97
C GLN A 73 -2.17 4.58 14.72
N VAL A 74 -2.73 5.79 14.87
CA VAL A 74 -2.10 6.87 15.65
C VAL A 74 -2.01 6.52 17.14
N ASP A 75 -3.07 5.93 17.71
CA ASP A 75 -3.07 5.44 19.10
C ASP A 75 -2.02 4.33 19.33
N GLN A 76 -1.68 3.58 18.27
CA GLN A 76 -0.59 2.59 18.27
C GLN A 76 0.79 3.20 18.04
N GLY A 77 0.89 4.53 17.95
CA GLY A 77 2.14 5.28 17.79
C GLY A 77 2.72 5.26 16.38
N ARG A 78 1.95 4.88 15.35
CA ARG A 78 2.40 4.92 13.95
C ARG A 78 2.26 6.31 13.38
N ARG A 79 3.18 6.64 12.48
CA ARG A 79 3.12 7.85 11.68
C ARG A 79 2.25 7.61 10.44
N PRO A 80 1.55 8.64 9.92
CA PRO A 80 0.69 8.49 8.75
C PRO A 80 1.39 7.86 7.54
N GLU A 81 2.67 8.15 7.30
CA GLU A 81 3.46 7.53 6.22
C GLU A 81 3.53 6.00 6.31
N GLU A 82 3.34 5.42 7.48
CA GLU A 82 3.43 3.97 7.72
C GLU A 82 2.14 3.22 7.37
N PHE A 83 1.00 3.89 7.24
CA PHE A 83 -0.28 3.20 7.04
C PHE A 83 -1.26 3.89 6.08
N SER A 84 -1.11 5.19 5.85
CA SER A 84 -2.08 5.99 5.08
C SER A 84 -1.72 6.15 3.61
N ARG A 85 -0.55 5.68 3.17
CA ARG A 85 0.00 6.01 1.84
C ARG A 85 -0.03 4.86 0.83
N ILE A 86 -0.40 3.66 1.26
CA ILE A 86 -0.25 2.45 0.47
C ILE A 86 -1.61 1.82 0.28
N TRP A 87 -2.20 2.04 -0.89
CA TRP A 87 -3.45 1.41 -1.28
C TRP A 87 -3.19 0.09 -1.98
N ILE A 88 -3.77 -0.98 -1.43
CA ILE A 88 -3.68 -2.34 -1.94
C ILE A 88 -5.08 -2.77 -2.35
N HIS A 89 -5.26 -3.24 -3.58
CA HIS A 89 -6.50 -3.93 -3.95
C HIS A 89 -6.25 -5.17 -4.82
N THR A 90 -7.29 -5.98 -4.95
CA THR A 90 -7.24 -7.23 -5.72
C THR A 90 -8.15 -7.17 -6.92
N HIS A 91 -7.72 -7.79 -8.02
CA HIS A 91 -8.57 -8.02 -9.20
C HIS A 91 -8.99 -9.49 -9.26
N PRO A 92 -10.30 -9.79 -9.34
CA PRO A 92 -10.79 -11.16 -9.50
C PRO A 92 -10.48 -11.73 -10.90
N GLY A 93 -10.08 -10.88 -11.85
CA GLY A 93 -9.59 -11.24 -13.19
C GLY A 93 -8.10 -11.61 -13.21
N SER A 94 -7.58 -11.83 -14.42
CA SER A 94 -6.17 -12.21 -14.64
C SER A 94 -5.22 -11.03 -14.84
N SER A 95 -5.73 -9.80 -14.95
CA SER A 95 -4.93 -8.59 -15.14
C SER A 95 -4.70 -7.89 -13.80
N ALA A 96 -3.48 -7.39 -13.60
CA ALA A 96 -3.17 -6.48 -12.51
C ALA A 96 -3.06 -5.02 -12.98
N GLU A 97 -3.25 -4.75 -14.28
CA GLU A 97 -3.23 -3.37 -14.80
C GLU A 97 -4.35 -2.54 -14.18
N PRO A 98 -4.06 -1.29 -13.76
CA PRO A 98 -5.09 -0.39 -13.23
C PRO A 98 -6.13 -0.06 -14.29
N SER A 99 -7.39 -0.03 -13.88
CA SER A 99 -8.50 0.48 -14.67
C SER A 99 -8.63 1.99 -14.55
N HIS A 100 -9.49 2.59 -15.37
CA HIS A 100 -9.82 4.02 -15.25
C HIS A 100 -10.48 4.36 -13.90
N VAL A 101 -11.14 3.40 -13.25
CA VAL A 101 -11.75 3.59 -11.93
C VAL A 101 -10.67 3.60 -10.86
N ASP A 102 -9.65 2.75 -10.98
CA ASP A 102 -8.54 2.69 -10.04
C ASP A 102 -7.70 3.96 -10.10
N GLU A 103 -7.43 4.46 -11.31
CA GLU A 103 -6.75 5.74 -11.54
C GLU A 103 -7.50 6.90 -10.89
N ALA A 104 -8.81 7.02 -11.16
CA ALA A 104 -9.63 8.08 -10.58
C ALA A 104 -9.70 7.99 -9.05
N THR A 105 -9.80 6.79 -8.50
CA THR A 105 -9.82 6.55 -7.04
C THR A 105 -8.49 6.94 -6.41
N PHE A 106 -7.38 6.58 -7.04
CA PHE A 106 -6.04 6.90 -6.54
C PHE A 106 -5.74 8.40 -6.59
N ASP A 107 -6.10 9.07 -7.69
CA ASP A 107 -5.96 10.51 -7.82
C ASP A 107 -6.78 11.24 -6.75
N GLN A 108 -8.02 10.83 -6.53
CA GLN A 108 -8.88 11.48 -5.55
C GLN A 108 -8.47 11.21 -4.10
N SER A 109 -8.05 9.99 -3.80
CA SER A 109 -7.84 9.56 -2.41
C SER A 109 -6.43 9.81 -1.91
N PHE A 110 -5.46 9.86 -2.82
CA PHE A 110 -4.04 9.94 -2.48
C PHE A 110 -3.29 11.05 -3.23
N GLY A 111 -3.96 11.78 -4.13
CA GLY A 111 -3.33 12.80 -4.99
C GLY A 111 -2.69 13.97 -4.26
N VAL A 112 -3.11 14.27 -3.02
CA VAL A 112 -2.53 15.33 -2.19
C VAL A 112 -1.34 14.86 -1.32
N SER A 113 -1.07 13.55 -1.26
CA SER A 113 0.01 13.01 -0.42
C SER A 113 1.38 13.32 -1.03
N ASP A 114 2.40 13.62 -0.21
CA ASP A 114 3.79 13.79 -0.70
C ASP A 114 4.29 12.58 -1.50
N TRP A 115 3.83 11.39 -1.12
CA TRP A 115 3.95 10.18 -1.90
C TRP A 115 2.78 9.24 -1.60
N ALA A 116 2.47 8.37 -2.57
CA ALA A 116 1.49 7.32 -2.42
C ALA A 116 1.82 6.14 -3.34
N LEU A 117 1.38 4.95 -2.94
CA LEU A 117 1.59 3.73 -3.68
C LEU A 117 0.26 3.05 -3.98
N MET A 118 0.03 2.72 -5.25
CA MET A 118 -1.04 1.81 -5.66
C MET A 118 -0.44 0.44 -5.90
N PHE A 119 -1.04 -0.59 -5.32
CA PHE A 119 -0.68 -1.97 -5.55
C PHE A 119 -1.92 -2.79 -5.93
N ILE A 120 -1.77 -3.65 -6.94
CA ILE A 120 -2.82 -4.54 -7.44
C ILE A 120 -2.31 -5.97 -7.49
N LEU A 121 -3.08 -6.91 -6.94
CA LEU A 121 -2.86 -8.35 -7.11
C LEU A 121 -4.01 -8.99 -7.89
N SER A 122 -3.70 -9.59 -9.03
CA SER A 122 -4.67 -10.37 -9.78
C SER A 122 -4.89 -11.78 -9.20
N LYS A 123 -6.00 -12.39 -9.59
CA LYS A 123 -6.32 -13.79 -9.26
C LYS A 123 -5.26 -14.79 -9.72
N THR A 124 -4.56 -14.49 -10.81
CA THR A 124 -3.48 -15.34 -11.34
C THR A 124 -2.12 -15.06 -10.72
N GLY A 125 -2.03 -14.12 -9.77
CA GLY A 125 -0.80 -13.78 -9.06
C GLY A 125 0.09 -12.77 -9.79
N THR A 126 -0.41 -12.13 -10.86
CA THR A 126 0.30 -10.99 -11.46
C THR A 126 0.13 -9.77 -10.57
N THR A 127 1.16 -8.92 -10.51
CA THR A 127 1.18 -7.73 -9.67
C THR A 127 1.40 -6.47 -10.49
N TYR A 128 0.83 -5.37 -10.02
CA TYR A 128 1.17 -4.01 -10.45
C TYR A 128 1.48 -3.20 -9.19
N ALA A 129 2.52 -2.39 -9.24
CA ALA A 129 2.88 -1.50 -8.15
C ALA A 129 3.38 -0.19 -8.76
N ARG A 130 2.72 0.93 -8.43
CA ARG A 130 3.17 2.26 -8.87
C ARG A 130 3.28 3.18 -7.68
N LEU A 131 4.50 3.69 -7.47
CA LEU A 131 4.79 4.80 -6.58
C LEU A 131 4.58 6.11 -7.33
N ARG A 132 3.84 7.03 -6.72
CA ARG A 132 3.75 8.44 -7.12
C ARG A 132 4.33 9.29 -6.00
N PHE A 133 5.08 10.32 -6.34
CA PHE A 133 5.61 11.29 -5.38
C PHE A 133 5.49 12.71 -5.93
N HIS A 134 5.28 13.67 -5.04
CA HIS A 134 5.16 15.10 -5.33
C HIS A 134 6.36 15.91 -4.81
N VAL A 135 7.30 15.25 -4.13
CA VAL A 135 8.56 15.89 -3.69
C VAL A 135 9.42 16.24 -4.91
N GLY A 136 9.91 17.48 -4.97
CA GLY A 136 10.72 17.98 -6.09
C GLY A 136 9.91 18.18 -7.37
N PRO A 137 10.38 17.76 -8.56
CA PRO A 137 9.57 17.85 -9.79
C PRO A 137 8.37 16.89 -9.78
N GLY A 138 8.25 16.05 -8.74
CA GLY A 138 7.34 14.92 -8.69
C GLY A 138 7.70 13.83 -9.69
N GLY A 139 6.89 12.78 -9.71
CA GLY A 139 7.03 11.70 -10.67
C GLY A 139 6.28 10.43 -10.27
N GLU A 140 6.36 9.45 -11.16
CA GLU A 140 5.83 8.12 -10.95
C GLU A 140 6.84 7.06 -11.39
N SER A 141 6.87 5.94 -10.67
CA SER A 141 7.70 4.80 -11.00
C SER A 141 6.92 3.52 -10.72
N GLU A 142 6.90 2.62 -11.70
CA GLU A 142 6.53 1.24 -11.43
C GLU A 142 7.63 0.57 -10.60
N LEU A 143 7.22 -0.24 -9.63
CA LEU A 143 8.13 -0.93 -8.72
C LEU A 143 8.07 -2.44 -8.96
N PRO A 144 9.22 -3.14 -8.98
CA PRO A 144 9.22 -4.58 -8.80
C PRO A 144 8.67 -4.96 -7.42
N VAL A 145 8.10 -6.17 -7.33
CA VAL A 145 7.45 -6.69 -6.12
C VAL A 145 8.18 -7.95 -5.68
N GLU A 146 8.55 -8.00 -4.40
CA GLU A 146 9.24 -9.13 -3.80
C GLU A 146 8.60 -9.55 -2.46
N ILE A 147 8.90 -10.78 -2.04
CA ILE A 147 8.51 -11.30 -0.73
C ILE A 147 9.77 -11.41 0.11
N ASP A 148 9.80 -10.69 1.24
CA ASP A 148 10.96 -10.63 2.13
C ASP A 148 10.91 -11.73 3.21
N TYR A 149 11.55 -12.86 2.93
CA TYR A 149 11.68 -13.97 3.88
C TYR A 149 12.76 -13.73 4.96
N GLY A 150 13.48 -12.60 4.92
CA GLY A 150 14.53 -12.25 5.88
C GLY A 150 14.00 -11.56 7.14
N THR A 151 12.88 -10.83 7.03
CA THR A 151 12.21 -10.20 8.17
C THR A 151 11.52 -11.25 9.05
N SER A 152 11.46 -11.04 10.36
CA SER A 152 10.63 -11.87 11.25
C SER A 152 9.14 -11.63 10.98
N PHE A 153 8.33 -12.69 10.94
CA PHE A 153 6.90 -12.58 10.68
C PHE A 153 6.09 -13.58 11.52
N PRO A 154 4.84 -13.24 11.89
CA PRO A 154 3.97 -14.16 12.62
C PRO A 154 3.44 -15.29 11.72
N ALA A 155 2.94 -16.36 12.35
CA ALA A 155 2.24 -17.42 11.63
C ALA A 155 0.91 -16.92 11.05
N ALA A 156 0.47 -17.54 9.95
CA ALA A 156 -0.82 -17.24 9.33
C ALA A 156 -1.99 -17.42 10.30
N ASN A 157 -2.91 -16.45 10.35
CA ASN A 157 -4.10 -16.49 11.20
C ASN A 157 -5.38 -16.39 10.35
N LYS A 158 -5.69 -17.49 9.64
CA LYS A 158 -6.82 -17.55 8.70
C LYS A 158 -8.17 -17.21 9.33
N SER A 159 -8.40 -17.61 10.58
CA SER A 159 -9.65 -17.34 11.28
C SER A 159 -9.84 -15.85 11.55
N ALA A 160 -8.78 -15.14 11.97
CA ALA A 160 -8.84 -13.69 12.14
C ALA A 160 -9.03 -12.96 10.80
N TRP A 161 -8.35 -13.42 9.74
CA TRP A 161 -8.48 -12.81 8.41
C TRP A 161 -9.87 -13.03 7.80
N GLU A 162 -10.46 -14.21 8.01
CA GLU A 162 -11.84 -14.49 7.57
C GLU A 162 -12.85 -13.63 8.33
N GLN A 163 -12.66 -13.47 9.64
CA GLN A 163 -13.50 -12.58 10.45
C GLN A 163 -13.40 -11.13 9.98
N GLU A 164 -12.17 -10.61 9.79
CA GLU A 164 -11.94 -9.26 9.26
C GLU A 164 -12.63 -9.08 7.90
N TYR A 165 -12.50 -10.04 6.98
CA TYR A 165 -13.18 -9.99 5.70
C TYR A 165 -14.70 -9.92 5.86
N GLN A 166 -15.30 -10.76 6.71
CA GLN A 166 -16.75 -10.80 6.90
C GLN A 166 -17.29 -9.52 7.53
N GLU A 167 -16.53 -8.89 8.41
CA GLU A 167 -16.90 -7.63 9.07
C GLU A 167 -16.75 -6.42 8.14
N MET A 168 -15.73 -6.45 7.27
CA MET A 168 -15.35 -5.29 6.47
C MET A 168 -15.87 -5.34 5.03
N VAL A 169 -16.06 -6.51 4.42
CA VAL A 169 -16.39 -6.63 2.99
C VAL A 169 -17.87 -6.91 2.77
N THR A 170 -18.58 -5.98 2.13
CA THR A 170 -19.96 -6.18 1.65
C THR A 170 -20.00 -6.27 0.13
N ILE A 171 -20.54 -7.36 -0.41
CA ILE A 171 -20.73 -7.52 -1.86
C ILE A 171 -22.00 -6.80 -2.30
N ALA A 172 -21.85 -5.82 -3.20
CA ALA A 172 -23.01 -5.21 -3.85
C ALA A 172 -23.64 -6.22 -4.82
N HIS A 173 -24.77 -6.82 -4.45
CA HIS A 173 -25.55 -7.62 -5.37
C HIS A 173 -26.21 -6.71 -6.42
N GLY A 174 -25.86 -6.87 -7.69
CA GLY A 174 -26.56 -6.22 -8.79
C GLY A 174 -28.02 -6.66 -8.81
N GLY A 175 -28.93 -5.80 -8.34
CA GLY A 175 -30.37 -6.04 -8.47
C GLY A 175 -30.78 -6.11 -9.95
N PRO A 176 -31.87 -6.82 -10.30
CA PRO A 176 -32.38 -6.93 -11.67
C PRO A 176 -32.96 -5.56 -12.08
N GLY A 177 -32.10 -4.68 -12.61
CA GLY A 177 -32.49 -3.31 -12.96
C GLY A 177 -31.36 -2.29 -13.03
N PHE A 178 -30.10 -2.64 -12.74
CA PHE A 178 -28.98 -1.72 -12.99
C PHE A 178 -28.69 -1.63 -14.49
N GLY A 179 -29.43 -0.76 -15.16
CA GLY A 179 -28.92 -0.11 -16.35
C GLY A 179 -27.62 0.60 -15.96
N ILE A 180 -26.56 0.37 -16.73
CA ILE A 180 -25.35 1.20 -16.66
C ILE A 180 -25.82 2.65 -16.83
N PRO A 181 -25.68 3.53 -15.81
CA PRO A 181 -26.01 4.93 -16.01
C PRO A 181 -25.04 5.46 -17.07
N ARG A 182 -25.57 5.91 -18.21
CA ARG A 182 -24.79 6.76 -19.10
C ARG A 182 -24.66 8.11 -18.41
N GLY A 183 -23.45 8.47 -18.03
CA GLY A 183 -23.10 9.84 -17.62
C GLY A 183 -22.85 10.01 -16.13
N SER A 184 -21.64 10.49 -15.83
CA SER A 184 -21.24 11.44 -14.77
C SER A 184 -21.61 11.26 -13.29
N ASP A 185 -22.45 10.31 -12.88
CA ASP A 185 -22.92 10.25 -11.48
C ASP A 185 -22.21 9.17 -10.64
N PHE A 186 -20.91 8.99 -10.84
CA PHE A 186 -20.03 8.38 -9.84
C PHE A 186 -19.47 9.50 -8.96
N HIS A 187 -20.25 9.95 -7.98
CA HIS A 187 -19.70 10.70 -6.86
C HIS A 187 -18.93 9.73 -5.95
N LEU A 188 -17.67 9.52 -6.30
CA LEU A 188 -16.64 9.09 -5.35
C LEU A 188 -16.50 10.24 -4.36
N TYR A 189 -16.72 9.95 -3.08
CA TYR A 189 -16.71 10.96 -2.01
C TYR A 189 -15.27 11.24 -1.56
N ASP A 190 -15.12 12.39 -0.92
CA ASP A 190 -13.88 13.15 -0.81
C ASP A 190 -13.04 12.69 0.40
N LEU A 191 -12.08 11.78 0.19
CA LEU A 191 -11.07 11.47 1.20
C LEU A 191 -10.09 12.65 1.44
N ASN A 192 -10.15 13.72 0.64
CA ASN A 192 -9.29 14.90 0.83
C ASN A 192 -9.56 15.61 2.15
N ASP A 193 -10.76 15.52 2.74
CA ASP A 193 -11.06 16.14 4.04
C ASP A 193 -10.15 15.60 5.18
N TYR A 194 -9.61 14.38 5.06
CA TYR A 194 -8.68 13.78 6.03
C TYR A 194 -7.20 14.06 5.72
N PHE A 195 -6.88 14.43 4.48
CA PHE A 195 -5.51 14.69 4.04
C PHE A 195 -5.19 16.17 3.90
N GLU A 196 -6.18 17.05 3.76
CA GLU A 196 -6.00 18.51 3.63
C GLU A 196 -5.99 19.26 4.96
N ASP A 197 -6.64 18.73 6.02
CA ASP A 197 -6.59 19.40 7.31
C ASP A 197 -5.31 18.98 8.05
N GLY A 198 -4.29 19.82 7.93
CA GLY A 198 -3.11 19.91 8.82
C GLY A 198 -3.49 20.21 10.28
N ALA A 199 -4.51 19.54 10.79
CA ALA A 199 -5.11 19.68 12.11
C ALA A 199 -4.63 18.58 13.08
N PHE A 200 -3.49 17.95 12.84
CA PHE A 200 -2.64 17.48 13.92
C PHE A 200 -1.21 17.27 13.39
N PHE A 201 -0.26 17.86 14.10
CA PHE A 201 1.19 17.70 14.02
C PHE A 201 2.01 18.83 13.36
N PRO A 202 3.02 19.35 14.10
CA PRO A 202 3.89 20.44 13.68
C PRO A 202 4.84 19.98 12.56
N GLU A 203 5.22 20.94 11.72
CA GLU A 203 6.26 20.87 10.70
C GLU A 203 7.42 19.94 11.11
N LEU A 204 7.54 18.79 10.45
CA LEU A 204 8.79 18.03 10.41
C LEU A 204 9.37 18.17 9.00
N GLU A 205 10.44 18.95 8.94
CA GLU A 205 11.14 19.40 7.73
C GLU A 205 11.61 18.23 6.86
N GLY A 206 11.52 18.42 5.53
CA GLY A 206 11.68 17.43 4.47
C GLY A 206 13.09 16.90 4.21
N ASP A 207 13.94 16.78 5.22
CA ASP A 207 15.34 16.32 5.06
C ASP A 207 15.52 14.80 5.30
N LEU A 208 14.57 14.13 5.97
CA LEU A 208 14.72 12.72 6.37
C LEU A 208 14.31 11.68 5.30
N ILE A 209 13.57 12.07 4.27
CA ILE A 209 13.04 11.15 3.25
C ILE A 209 14.14 10.72 2.26
N CYS A 210 15.16 11.56 2.06
CA CYS A 210 16.28 11.27 1.16
C CYS A 210 17.29 10.30 1.79
N GLU A 211 17.43 10.29 3.12
CA GLU A 211 18.40 9.42 3.81
C GLU A 211 17.90 7.97 3.95
N SER A 212 16.60 7.75 4.16
CA SER A 212 16.04 6.38 4.31
C SER A 212 15.99 5.59 3.00
N LEU A 213 15.90 6.26 1.85
CA LEU A 213 15.93 5.64 0.53
C LEU A 213 17.34 5.41 -0.01
N ASN A 214 18.38 5.91 0.67
CA ASN A 214 19.76 5.95 0.17
C ASN A 214 20.79 5.31 1.12
N SER A 215 20.37 4.65 2.22
CA SER A 215 21.27 3.92 3.13
C SER A 215 21.67 2.55 2.54
N GLY A 216 22.24 2.57 1.34
CA GLY A 216 23.13 1.51 0.87
C GLY A 216 24.45 1.60 1.63
N GLU A 217 24.52 1.05 2.84
CA GLU A 217 25.80 0.83 3.52
C GLU A 217 26.64 -0.15 2.69
N CYS A 218 27.57 0.42 1.91
CA CYS A 218 28.68 -0.33 1.33
C CYS A 218 29.65 -0.67 2.47
N ILE A 219 29.51 -1.87 3.03
CA ILE A 219 30.58 -2.48 3.80
C ILE A 219 31.63 -2.91 2.76
N ASN A 220 32.63 -2.06 2.52
CA ASN A 220 33.87 -2.50 1.90
C ASN A 220 34.90 -2.65 3.02
N ASP A 221 35.18 -3.91 3.33
CA ASP A 221 36.37 -4.38 4.02
C ASP A 221 37.63 -3.83 3.33
N ASP A 222 38.26 -2.82 3.92
CA ASP A 222 39.65 -2.47 3.64
C ASP A 222 40.44 -2.69 4.93
N PHE A 223 40.95 -3.91 5.15
CA PHE A 223 42.24 -4.12 5.82
C PHE A 223 42.79 -5.51 5.45
N ASN A 224 43.40 -5.58 4.27
CA ASN A 224 44.54 -6.46 4.03
C ASN A 224 45.43 -5.80 2.97
N ASN A 225 46.60 -5.31 3.39
CA ASN A 225 47.89 -5.72 2.85
C ASN A 225 49.03 -5.07 3.65
N ASP A 226 49.83 -5.94 4.26
CA ASP A 226 51.30 -5.99 4.21
C ASP A 226 52.12 -4.73 4.53
N GLU A 227 52.77 -4.75 5.70
CA GLU A 227 54.19 -4.44 5.79
C GLU A 227 54.87 -5.51 6.67
N GLU A 228 55.47 -6.50 6.00
CA GLU A 228 56.75 -7.05 6.44
C GLU A 228 57.77 -5.92 6.38
N ASP A 229 58.49 -5.65 7.48
CA ASP A 229 59.95 -5.56 7.41
C ASP A 229 60.58 -5.68 8.80
N GLU A 230 61.64 -6.48 8.81
CA GLU A 230 62.45 -6.90 9.93
C GLU A 230 63.41 -5.79 10.43
N LEU A 231 63.81 -5.94 11.70
CA LEU A 231 64.97 -5.36 12.42
C LEU A 231 64.84 -3.97 13.07
#